data_AF-A0A4R7S0S7-F1
#
_entry.id   AF-A0A4R7S0S7-F1
#
_cell.length_a   1.000
_cell.length_b   1.000
_cell.length_c   1.000
_cell.angle_alpha   90.00
_cell.angle_beta   90.00
_cell.angle_gamma   90.00
#
_symmetry.space_group_name_H-M   'P 1'
#
loop_
_entity.id
_entity.type
_entity.pdbx_description
1 polymer ?
#
loop_
_entity_poly.entity_id
_entity_poly.type
_entity_poly.pdbx_seq_one_letter_code
_entity_poly.pdbx_strand_id
1 'polypeptide(L)'
;MKNILIPILGAVSLISTAAVAWLLATPASVDPRAVKLESELQAARQTIARLKAELARKPAALAPVATTQPDGPTMETPPAEVAAPNQGNLRQMLSSPAMRTIIDQQQAAQIEVGYAELFEHLQLNPEEKEHFKKLLTSRQKILTDMSLQLMDPNITPEKRQELLAETKRQRSLYDASIKEFLNETADWNTFRNWEDTQPERTNYNTLGRSLFGASGEPLSSSQEQQLLSLMAEVRKSPYSVGGLNDQTGADPNQLTDQVIEQQIQQIESNNRIIAERAESFLTPNQRQTLNSYLDQVKAMSRSSLGVSKMILQSGSGK
;
A
#
# COMPACT_ATOMS: atom_id res chain seq x y z
N MET A 1 -18.98 42.27 -61.73
CA MET A 1 -19.91 41.28 -62.31
C MET A 1 -20.17 40.20 -61.27
N LYS A 2 -21.46 39.94 -61.01
CA LYS A 2 -22.10 38.89 -60.20
C LYS A 2 -21.77 38.78 -58.69
N ASN A 3 -22.73 39.30 -57.92
CA ASN A 3 -23.13 38.97 -56.56
C ASN A 3 -23.56 37.48 -56.42
N ILE A 4 -23.52 36.90 -55.21
CA ILE A 4 -24.70 36.58 -54.36
C ILE A 4 -24.29 35.85 -53.04
N LEU A 5 -24.98 36.24 -51.97
CA LEU A 5 -24.98 35.79 -50.58
C LEU A 5 -25.57 34.37 -50.32
N ILE A 6 -25.04 33.65 -49.28
CA ILE A 6 -25.66 33.06 -48.03
C ILE A 6 -27.01 32.25 -48.14
N PRO A 7 -27.48 31.29 -47.26
CA PRO A 7 -26.99 30.58 -46.01
C PRO A 7 -27.24 29.03 -45.87
N ILE A 8 -26.64 28.44 -44.82
CA ILE A 8 -27.13 27.47 -43.79
C ILE A 8 -28.36 26.55 -44.08
N LEU A 9 -28.22 25.21 -43.94
CA LEU A 9 -29.02 24.31 -43.03
C LEU A 9 -28.68 22.81 -43.22
N GLY A 10 -28.61 22.05 -42.11
CA GLY A 10 -29.21 20.71 -42.04
C GLY A 10 -28.29 19.48 -41.95
N ALA A 11 -28.26 18.89 -40.74
CA ALA A 11 -27.72 17.59 -40.32
C ALA A 11 -27.98 16.37 -41.23
N VAL A 12 -27.15 15.33 -41.11
CA VAL A 12 -27.54 13.96 -40.68
C VAL A 12 -26.29 13.07 -40.50
N SER A 13 -26.26 12.40 -39.35
CA SER A 13 -25.39 11.30 -38.94
C SER A 13 -25.46 10.08 -39.88
N LEU A 14 -24.34 9.39 -40.13
CA LEU A 14 -24.19 7.95 -39.87
C LEU A 14 -22.82 7.40 -40.33
N ILE A 15 -22.30 6.58 -39.44
CA ILE A 15 -21.05 5.82 -39.42
C ILE A 15 -20.99 4.76 -40.54
N SER A 16 -19.79 4.50 -41.07
CA SER A 16 -19.39 3.15 -41.55
C SER A 16 -17.86 2.99 -41.48
N THR A 17 -17.25 2.55 -40.37
CA THR A 17 -16.94 1.14 -39.99
C THR A 17 -16.18 0.29 -41.01
N ALA A 18 -15.33 0.87 -41.88
CA ALA A 18 -14.42 0.06 -42.70
C ALA A 18 -12.93 0.27 -42.40
N ALA A 19 -12.53 1.40 -41.81
CA ALA A 19 -11.10 1.69 -41.56
C ALA A 19 -10.57 1.18 -40.20
N VAL A 20 -11.44 0.73 -39.29
CA VAL A 20 -11.03 0.27 -37.94
C VAL A 20 -10.79 -1.25 -37.89
N ALA A 21 -11.28 -2.00 -38.88
CA ALA A 21 -11.17 -3.46 -38.88
C ALA A 21 -9.77 -4.00 -39.25
N TRP A 22 -8.87 -3.17 -39.79
CA TRP A 22 -7.51 -3.60 -40.15
C TRP A 22 -6.45 -3.24 -39.10
N LEU A 23 -6.80 -2.52 -38.03
CA LEU A 23 -5.89 -2.19 -36.93
C LEU A 23 -6.06 -3.12 -35.70
N LEU A 24 -7.03 -4.03 -35.73
CA LEU A 24 -7.31 -5.02 -34.67
C LEU A 24 -6.82 -6.44 -35.01
N ALA A 25 -6.10 -6.61 -36.12
CA ALA A 25 -5.60 -7.91 -36.59
C ALA A 25 -4.10 -8.12 -36.37
N THR A 26 -3.43 -7.27 -35.61
CA THR A 26 -2.15 -7.64 -34.99
C THR A 26 -2.47 -8.38 -33.69
N PRO A 27 -2.18 -9.68 -33.55
CA PRO A 27 -2.25 -10.30 -32.25
C PRO A 27 -1.31 -9.52 -31.33
N ALA A 28 -1.83 -9.04 -30.19
CA ALA A 28 -1.00 -8.52 -29.12
C ALA A 28 0.12 -9.54 -28.92
N SER A 29 1.38 -9.10 -28.98
CA SER A 29 2.50 -9.95 -28.63
C SER A 29 2.23 -10.43 -27.21
N VAL A 30 1.82 -11.70 -27.12
CA VAL A 30 1.51 -12.36 -25.87
C VAL A 30 2.82 -12.38 -25.11
N ASP A 31 2.97 -11.49 -24.13
CA ASP A 31 4.15 -11.45 -23.28
C ASP A 31 4.27 -12.85 -22.64
N PRO A 32 5.36 -13.61 -22.88
CA PRO A 32 5.54 -14.92 -22.27
C PRO A 32 5.50 -14.87 -20.74
N ARG A 33 5.74 -13.70 -20.13
CA ARG A 33 5.55 -13.47 -18.69
C ARG A 33 4.08 -13.38 -18.29
N ALA A 34 3.21 -12.80 -19.12
CA ALA A 34 1.77 -12.74 -18.86
C ALA A 34 1.13 -14.14 -18.93
N VAL A 35 1.51 -14.96 -19.91
CA VAL A 35 1.06 -16.36 -20.00
C VAL A 35 1.56 -17.17 -18.81
N LYS A 36 2.82 -16.95 -18.41
CA LYS A 36 3.38 -17.61 -17.24
C LYS A 36 2.62 -17.21 -15.97
N LEU A 37 2.35 -15.92 -15.78
CA LEU A 37 1.56 -15.42 -14.64
C LEU A 37 0.14 -15.97 -14.63
N GLU A 38 -0.55 -16.00 -15.77
CA GLU A 38 -1.90 -16.57 -15.86
C GLU A 38 -1.90 -18.07 -15.55
N SER A 39 -0.90 -18.81 -16.02
CA SER A 39 -0.74 -20.23 -15.73
C SER A 39 -0.47 -20.49 -14.23
N GLU A 40 0.37 -19.66 -13.60
CA GLU A 40 0.67 -19.74 -12.17
C GLU A 40 -0.55 -19.38 -11.31
N LEU A 41 -1.31 -18.36 -11.72
CA LEU A 41 -2.54 -17.94 -11.05
C LEU A 41 -3.63 -19.02 -11.16
N GLN A 42 -3.73 -19.67 -12.31
CA GLN A 42 -4.66 -20.79 -12.52
C GLN A 42 -4.26 -22.02 -11.69
N ALA A 43 -2.97 -22.35 -11.62
CA ALA A 43 -2.45 -23.43 -10.79
C ALA A 43 -2.67 -23.15 -9.29
N ALA A 44 -2.48 -21.90 -8.85
CA ALA A 44 -2.77 -21.47 -7.48
C ALA A 44 -4.26 -21.60 -7.14
N ARG A 45 -5.16 -21.17 -8.04
CA ARG A 45 -6.62 -21.34 -7.86
C ARG A 45 -7.04 -22.79 -7.77
N GLN A 46 -6.47 -23.66 -8.60
CA GLN A 46 -6.73 -25.11 -8.55
C GLN A 46 -6.22 -25.73 -7.25
N THR A 47 -5.05 -25.30 -6.76
CA THR A 47 -4.51 -25.75 -5.48
C THR A 47 -5.42 -25.34 -4.32
N ILE A 48 -5.90 -24.09 -4.31
CA ILE A 48 -6.85 -23.61 -3.30
C ILE A 48 -8.16 -24.41 -3.37
N ALA A 49 -8.69 -24.66 -4.57
CA ALA A 49 -9.90 -25.46 -4.75
C ALA A 49 -9.72 -26.90 -4.27
N ARG A 50 -8.56 -27.51 -4.55
CA ARG A 50 -8.20 -28.86 -4.09
C ARG A 50 -8.07 -28.92 -2.57
N LEU A 51 -7.38 -27.98 -1.95
CA LEU A 51 -7.23 -27.91 -0.50
C LEU A 51 -8.58 -27.68 0.19
N LYS A 52 -9.45 -26.83 -0.38
CA LYS A 52 -10.83 -26.66 0.09
C LYS A 52 -11.64 -27.95 -0.04
N ALA A 53 -11.49 -28.67 -1.15
CA ALA A 53 -12.16 -29.95 -1.36
C ALA A 53 -11.61 -31.05 -0.43
N GLU A 54 -10.31 -31.05 -0.11
CA GLU A 54 -9.68 -31.97 0.85
C GLU A 54 -10.14 -31.68 2.29
N LEU A 55 -10.23 -30.41 2.68
CA LEU A 55 -10.82 -30.02 3.96
C LEU A 55 -12.30 -30.41 4.04
N ALA A 56 -13.06 -30.25 2.96
CA ALA A 56 -14.46 -30.66 2.90
C ALA A 56 -14.64 -32.19 2.82
N ARG A 57 -13.64 -32.91 2.28
CA ARG A 57 -13.64 -34.38 2.16
C ARG A 57 -13.09 -35.10 3.36
N LYS A 58 -12.51 -34.44 4.36
CA LYS A 58 -12.11 -35.08 5.61
C LYS A 58 -13.36 -35.26 6.47
N PRO A 59 -14.02 -36.43 6.47
CA PRO A 59 -15.20 -36.64 7.29
C PRO A 59 -14.67 -37.01 8.67
N ALA A 60 -15.16 -36.32 9.71
CA ALA A 60 -15.26 -36.97 11.00
C ALA A 60 -16.06 -38.27 10.75
N ALA A 61 -15.42 -39.42 10.92
CA ALA A 61 -16.06 -40.71 10.80
C ALA A 61 -17.13 -40.81 11.89
N LEU A 62 -18.35 -40.43 11.55
CA LEU A 62 -19.57 -40.73 12.30
C LEU A 62 -20.28 -41.84 11.53
N ALA A 63 -20.21 -43.05 12.08
CA ALA A 63 -21.16 -44.12 11.82
C ALA A 63 -21.95 -44.38 13.14
N PRO A 64 -23.17 -44.91 13.05
CA PRO A 64 -24.31 -44.37 13.81
C PRO A 64 -24.59 -45.10 15.13
N VAL A 65 -25.37 -44.39 15.95
CA VAL A 65 -25.96 -44.77 17.23
C VAL A 65 -26.60 -46.17 17.19
N ALA A 66 -26.14 -47.06 18.07
CA ALA A 66 -26.91 -48.17 18.59
C ALA A 66 -26.92 -48.07 20.13
N THR A 67 -28.14 -48.03 20.65
CA THR A 67 -28.58 -47.89 22.04
C THR A 67 -27.98 -48.97 22.96
N THR A 68 -27.35 -48.57 24.07
CA THR A 68 -27.49 -49.14 25.44
C THR A 68 -26.44 -48.54 26.39
N GLN A 69 -26.90 -47.82 27.41
CA GLN A 69 -26.17 -47.59 28.68
C GLN A 69 -26.09 -48.92 29.47
N PRO A 70 -25.10 -49.18 30.36
CA PRO A 70 -24.89 -48.35 31.56
C PRO A 70 -23.44 -48.17 32.10
N ASP A 71 -23.32 -47.16 32.98
CA ASP A 71 -22.42 -46.96 34.14
C ASP A 71 -20.88 -46.83 34.04
N GLY A 72 -20.43 -45.56 34.13
CA GLY A 72 -19.27 -45.04 34.91
C GLY A 72 -17.87 -45.02 34.25
N PRO A 73 -16.92 -44.15 34.69
CA PRO A 73 -16.99 -42.88 35.43
C PRO A 73 -16.54 -41.66 34.58
N THR A 74 -16.90 -40.48 35.09
CA THR A 74 -16.59 -39.13 34.57
C THR A 74 -15.11 -38.91 34.21
N MET A 75 -14.84 -38.57 32.94
CA MET A 75 -13.68 -37.77 32.56
C MET A 75 -14.19 -36.47 31.95
N GLU A 76 -14.05 -35.38 32.70
CA GLU A 76 -14.24 -34.02 32.20
C GLU A 76 -13.27 -33.80 31.03
N THR A 77 -13.81 -33.65 29.83
CA THR A 77 -13.06 -33.12 28.69
C THR A 77 -13.42 -31.64 28.58
N PRO A 78 -12.47 -30.70 28.68
CA PRO A 78 -12.79 -29.28 28.60
C PRO A 78 -13.42 -28.96 27.24
N PRO A 79 -14.34 -27.99 27.15
CA PRO A 79 -14.79 -27.51 25.85
C PRO A 79 -13.56 -26.98 25.11
N ALA A 80 -13.34 -27.46 23.88
CA ALA A 80 -12.36 -26.89 22.97
C ALA A 80 -12.80 -25.46 22.65
N GLU A 81 -12.31 -24.54 23.46
CA GLU A 81 -12.32 -23.11 23.20
C GLU A 81 -11.57 -22.91 21.88
N VAL A 82 -12.29 -22.44 20.86
CA VAL A 82 -11.69 -22.03 19.60
C VAL A 82 -10.91 -20.75 19.93
N ALA A 83 -9.68 -20.95 20.41
CA ALA A 83 -8.79 -19.87 20.76
C ALA A 83 -8.60 -19.01 19.50
N ALA A 84 -8.87 -17.71 19.64
CA ALA A 84 -8.42 -16.73 18.68
C ALA A 84 -6.93 -16.99 18.36
N PRO A 85 -6.49 -16.88 17.10
CA PRO A 85 -5.13 -17.23 16.72
C PRO A 85 -4.14 -16.49 17.61
N ASN A 86 -3.42 -17.26 18.42
CA ASN A 86 -2.47 -16.74 19.39
C ASN A 86 -1.37 -15.97 18.63
N GLN A 87 -1.07 -14.72 19.01
CA GLN A 87 -0.10 -13.88 18.27
C GLN A 87 1.28 -14.54 18.12
N GLY A 88 1.66 -15.42 19.06
CA GLY A 88 2.85 -16.26 18.98
C GLY A 88 2.87 -17.24 17.81
N ASN A 89 1.73 -17.83 17.45
CA ASN A 89 1.61 -18.76 16.32
C ASN A 89 1.77 -18.03 14.98
N LEU A 90 1.28 -16.79 14.88
CA LEU A 90 1.46 -15.95 13.69
C LEU A 90 2.94 -15.59 13.48
N ARG A 91 3.64 -15.19 14.54
CA ARG A 91 5.07 -14.85 14.46
C ARG A 91 5.93 -16.05 14.09
N GLN A 92 5.67 -17.21 14.68
CA GLN A 92 6.41 -18.44 14.39
C GLN A 92 6.19 -18.88 12.93
N MET A 93 4.97 -18.72 12.42
CA MET A 93 4.66 -18.94 11.01
C MET A 93 5.39 -17.93 10.10
N LEU A 94 5.37 -16.62 10.41
CA LEU A 94 6.07 -15.57 9.66
C LEU A 94 7.60 -15.75 9.67
N SER A 95 8.14 -16.34 10.73
CA SER A 95 9.57 -16.60 10.88
C SER A 95 10.01 -17.94 10.27
N SER A 96 9.07 -18.75 9.75
CA SER A 96 9.42 -20.02 9.10
C SER A 96 10.21 -19.76 7.80
N PRO A 97 11.18 -20.62 7.43
CA PRO A 97 11.98 -20.42 6.21
C PRO A 97 11.13 -20.28 4.94
N ALA A 98 10.09 -21.12 4.81
CA ALA A 98 9.18 -21.07 3.66
C ALA A 98 8.42 -19.74 3.59
N MET A 99 7.89 -19.26 4.71
CA MET A 99 7.18 -17.97 4.74
C MET A 99 8.14 -16.80 4.50
N ARG A 100 9.36 -16.85 5.05
CA ARG A 100 10.40 -15.85 4.77
C ARG A 100 10.73 -15.75 3.28
N THR A 101 10.84 -16.88 2.57
CA THR A 101 11.04 -16.87 1.12
C THR A 101 9.88 -16.19 0.39
N ILE A 102 8.64 -16.47 0.79
CA ILE A 102 7.44 -15.84 0.20
C ILE A 102 7.44 -14.34 0.48
N ILE A 103 7.76 -13.91 1.71
CA ILE A 103 7.86 -12.50 2.09
C ILE A 103 8.95 -11.81 1.26
N ASP A 104 10.15 -12.39 1.18
CA ASP A 104 11.27 -11.84 0.41
C ASP A 104 10.90 -11.67 -1.08
N GLN A 105 10.24 -12.67 -1.67
CA GLN A 105 9.76 -12.59 -3.06
C GLN A 105 8.69 -11.50 -3.25
N GLN A 106 7.75 -11.40 -2.31
CA GLN A 106 6.71 -10.38 -2.33
C GLN A 106 7.30 -8.98 -2.19
N GLN A 107 8.28 -8.78 -1.30
CA GLN A 107 8.97 -7.51 -1.13
C GLN A 107 9.75 -7.13 -2.40
N ALA A 108 10.45 -8.06 -3.02
CA ALA A 108 11.15 -7.82 -4.27
C ALA A 108 10.19 -7.40 -5.39
N ALA A 109 9.02 -8.04 -5.50
CA ALA A 109 7.99 -7.67 -6.45
C ALA A 109 7.39 -6.28 -6.17
N GLN A 110 7.15 -5.95 -4.89
CA GLN A 110 6.71 -4.62 -4.48
C GLN A 110 7.73 -3.54 -4.82
N ILE A 111 9.03 -3.83 -4.68
CA ILE A 111 10.10 -2.91 -5.08
C ILE A 111 10.13 -2.74 -6.59
N GLU A 112 10.02 -3.81 -7.37
CA GLU A 112 9.99 -3.71 -8.85
C GLU A 112 8.87 -2.77 -9.30
N VAL A 113 7.65 -2.95 -8.79
CA VAL A 113 6.50 -2.13 -9.17
C VAL A 113 6.59 -0.73 -8.58
N GLY A 114 6.89 -0.63 -7.28
CA GLY A 114 6.88 0.61 -6.51
C GLY A 114 8.07 1.54 -6.76
N TYR A 115 9.07 1.11 -7.54
CA TYR A 115 10.22 1.93 -7.95
C TYR A 115 10.41 1.94 -9.47
N ALA A 116 9.50 1.35 -10.25
CA ALA A 116 9.61 1.29 -11.71
C ALA A 116 9.82 2.69 -12.33
N GLU A 117 8.95 3.65 -11.99
CA GLU A 117 9.04 5.03 -12.48
C GLU A 117 10.36 5.71 -12.06
N LEU A 118 10.87 5.41 -10.86
CA LEU A 118 12.16 5.93 -10.41
C LEU A 118 13.31 5.34 -11.24
N PHE A 119 13.30 4.03 -11.51
CA PHE A 119 14.35 3.40 -12.31
C PHE A 119 14.39 3.96 -13.73
N GLU A 120 13.22 4.24 -14.32
CA GLU A 120 13.11 4.91 -15.62
C GLU A 120 13.64 6.35 -15.57
N HIS A 121 13.30 7.09 -14.52
CA HIS A 121 13.76 8.47 -14.35
C HIS A 121 15.27 8.58 -14.15
N LEU A 122 15.86 7.66 -13.38
CA LEU A 122 17.31 7.56 -13.15
C LEU A 122 18.07 6.99 -14.36
N GLN A 123 17.37 6.56 -15.41
CA GLN A 123 17.95 6.02 -16.65
C GLN A 123 18.94 4.87 -16.42
N LEU A 124 18.71 4.06 -15.38
CA LEU A 124 19.60 2.97 -15.00
C LEU A 124 19.65 1.89 -16.08
N ASN A 125 20.85 1.43 -16.41
CA ASN A 125 21.01 0.27 -17.28
C ASN A 125 20.54 -1.04 -16.56
N PRO A 126 20.38 -2.17 -17.27
CA PRO A 126 19.87 -3.39 -16.66
C PRO A 126 20.68 -3.90 -15.46
N GLU A 127 22.00 -3.75 -15.48
CA GLU A 127 22.89 -4.19 -14.38
C GLU A 127 22.77 -3.24 -13.18
N GLU A 128 22.75 -1.93 -13.42
CA GLU A 128 22.54 -0.89 -12.40
C GLU A 128 21.17 -1.02 -11.73
N LYS A 129 20.11 -1.22 -12.53
CA LYS A 129 18.76 -1.46 -12.02
C LYS A 129 18.72 -2.69 -11.12
N GLU A 130 19.34 -3.79 -11.55
CA GLU A 130 19.35 -5.02 -10.74
C GLU A 130 20.18 -4.87 -9.47
N HIS A 131 21.31 -4.15 -9.53
CA HIS A 131 22.09 -3.80 -8.34
C HIS A 131 21.28 -2.93 -7.37
N PHE A 132 20.62 -1.89 -7.87
CA PHE A 132 19.85 -0.98 -7.05
C PHE A 132 18.66 -1.68 -6.39
N LYS A 133 17.95 -2.55 -7.13
CA LYS A 133 16.89 -3.39 -6.57
C LYS A 133 17.38 -4.28 -5.43
N LYS A 134 18.57 -4.87 -5.56
CA LYS A 134 19.18 -5.68 -4.49
C LYS A 134 19.47 -4.83 -3.26
N LEU A 135 19.96 -3.60 -3.42
CA LEU A 135 20.15 -2.66 -2.31
C LEU A 135 18.81 -2.34 -1.61
N LEU A 136 17.78 -1.98 -2.38
CA LEU A 136 16.45 -1.66 -1.85
C LEU A 136 15.81 -2.85 -1.14
N THR A 137 15.95 -4.06 -1.70
CA THR A 137 15.38 -5.29 -1.13
C THR A 137 16.10 -5.67 0.17
N SER A 138 17.43 -5.55 0.20
CA SER A 138 18.23 -5.82 1.40
C SER A 138 17.86 -4.87 2.53
N ARG A 139 17.67 -3.58 2.21
CA ARG A 139 17.18 -2.57 3.15
C ARG A 139 15.79 -2.95 3.68
N GLN A 140 14.85 -3.28 2.81
CA GLN A 140 13.47 -3.62 3.20
C GLN A 140 13.43 -4.84 4.12
N LYS A 141 14.21 -5.88 3.81
CA LYS A 141 14.33 -7.08 4.63
C LYS A 141 14.78 -6.76 6.05
N ILE A 142 15.81 -5.93 6.19
CA ILE A 142 16.35 -5.56 7.50
C ILE A 142 15.36 -4.72 8.30
N LEU A 143 14.66 -3.79 7.66
CA LEU A 143 13.59 -3.03 8.31
C LEU A 143 12.43 -3.94 8.75
N THR A 144 12.06 -4.94 7.95
CA THR A 144 11.03 -5.92 8.32
C THR A 144 11.49 -6.79 9.49
N ASP A 145 12.71 -7.31 9.48
CA ASP A 145 13.24 -8.12 10.58
C ASP A 145 13.31 -7.32 11.89
N MET A 146 13.68 -6.05 11.83
CA MET A 146 13.68 -5.13 12.98
C MET A 146 12.26 -4.83 13.47
N SER A 147 11.34 -4.55 12.56
CA SER A 147 9.93 -4.32 12.89
C SER A 147 9.32 -5.54 13.58
N LEU A 148 9.58 -6.74 13.05
CA LEU A 148 9.16 -7.98 13.67
C LEU A 148 9.73 -8.16 15.08
N GLN A 149 10.97 -7.76 15.35
CA GLN A 149 11.56 -7.80 16.69
C GLN A 149 10.94 -6.76 17.64
N LEU A 150 10.65 -5.54 17.16
CA LEU A 150 10.02 -4.48 17.96
C LEU A 150 8.58 -4.81 18.39
N MET A 151 7.90 -5.67 17.62
CA MET A 151 6.57 -6.20 17.94
C MET A 151 6.61 -7.33 18.98
N ASP A 152 7.76 -7.65 19.58
CA ASP A 152 7.81 -8.65 20.64
C ASP A 152 7.13 -8.15 21.91
N PRO A 153 6.04 -8.79 22.37
CA PRO A 153 5.42 -8.40 23.64
C PRO A 153 6.37 -8.55 24.82
N ASN A 154 7.41 -9.39 24.71
CA ASN A 154 8.38 -9.65 25.77
C ASN A 154 9.69 -8.86 25.63
N ILE A 155 9.78 -7.89 24.71
CA ILE A 155 11.00 -7.10 24.56
C ILE A 155 11.23 -6.22 25.79
N THR A 156 12.45 -6.27 26.35
CA THR A 156 12.82 -5.38 27.45
C THR A 156 13.00 -3.94 26.94
N PRO A 157 12.81 -2.92 27.80
CA PRO A 157 13.08 -1.53 27.43
C PRO A 157 14.49 -1.31 26.86
N GLU A 158 15.50 -1.97 27.43
CA GLU A 158 16.91 -1.87 27.00
C GLU A 158 17.08 -2.46 25.61
N LYS A 159 16.51 -3.64 25.35
CA LYS A 159 16.58 -4.27 24.03
C LYS A 159 15.83 -3.45 22.98
N ARG A 160 14.71 -2.84 23.35
CA ARG A 160 13.97 -1.92 22.48
C ARG A 160 14.82 -0.72 22.09
N GLN A 161 15.51 -0.09 23.04
CA GLN A 161 16.42 1.03 22.76
C GLN A 161 17.58 0.62 21.86
N GLU A 162 18.18 -0.54 22.11
CA GLU A 162 19.24 -1.11 21.26
C GLU A 162 18.74 -1.31 19.82
N LEU A 163 17.55 -1.89 19.62
CA LEU A 163 16.97 -2.07 18.29
C LEU A 163 16.66 -0.74 17.58
N LEU A 164 16.19 0.28 18.31
CA LEU A 164 15.96 1.61 17.74
C LEU A 164 17.27 2.27 17.30
N ALA A 165 18.33 2.15 18.11
CA ALA A 165 19.66 2.64 17.76
C ALA A 165 20.24 1.90 16.55
N GLU A 166 20.10 0.58 16.51
CA GLU A 166 20.55 -0.26 15.40
C GLU A 166 19.76 0.06 14.12
N THR A 167 18.45 0.28 14.21
CA THR A 167 17.61 0.72 13.08
C THR A 167 18.12 2.04 12.51
N LYS A 168 18.46 3.01 13.38
CA LYS A 168 19.03 4.29 12.96
C LYS A 168 20.39 4.11 12.27
N ARG A 169 21.26 3.27 12.84
CA ARG A 169 22.58 2.96 12.26
C ARG A 169 22.46 2.32 10.88
N GLN A 170 21.61 1.29 10.76
CA GLN A 170 21.36 0.60 9.50
C GLN A 170 20.78 1.55 8.45
N ARG A 171 19.85 2.42 8.83
CA ARG A 171 19.32 3.46 7.92
C ARG A 171 20.44 4.34 7.37
N SER A 172 21.35 4.82 8.23
CA SER A 172 22.48 5.64 7.78
C SER A 172 23.43 4.89 6.84
N LEU A 173 23.67 3.60 7.08
CA LEU A 173 24.49 2.77 6.19
C LEU A 173 23.84 2.60 4.82
N TYR A 174 22.53 2.30 4.76
CA TYR A 174 21.82 2.20 3.48
C TYR A 174 21.77 3.53 2.73
N ASP A 175 21.51 4.63 3.43
CA ASP A 175 21.52 5.96 2.81
C ASP A 175 22.90 6.28 2.22
N ALA A 176 23.99 5.92 2.90
CA ALA A 176 25.34 6.07 2.37
C ALA A 176 25.60 5.19 1.13
N SER A 177 25.26 3.90 1.19
CA SER A 177 25.47 2.97 0.07
C SER A 177 24.64 3.32 -1.16
N ILE A 178 23.39 3.77 -0.97
CA ILE A 178 22.55 4.23 -2.09
C ILE A 178 23.11 5.52 -2.68
N LYS A 179 23.55 6.46 -1.83
CA LYS A 179 24.17 7.70 -2.30
C LYS A 179 25.45 7.44 -3.09
N GLU A 180 26.28 6.51 -2.62
CA GLU A 180 27.49 6.08 -3.32
C GLU A 180 27.17 5.42 -4.66
N PHE A 181 26.19 4.51 -4.70
CA PHE A 181 25.73 3.88 -5.93
C PHE A 181 25.22 4.89 -6.97
N LEU A 182 24.37 5.83 -6.54
CA LEU A 182 23.80 6.85 -7.43
C LEU A 182 24.89 7.81 -7.94
N ASN A 183 25.93 8.06 -7.15
CA ASN A 183 27.15 8.81 -7.48
C ASN A 183 26.94 10.28 -7.92
N GLU A 184 25.71 10.69 -8.22
CA GLU A 184 25.32 12.04 -8.57
C GLU A 184 24.42 12.64 -7.48
N THR A 185 24.67 13.91 -7.15
CA THR A 185 23.87 14.61 -6.13
C THR A 185 22.42 14.82 -6.59
N ALA A 186 22.20 15.01 -7.90
CA ALA A 186 20.88 15.15 -8.47
C ALA A 186 20.06 13.86 -8.30
N ASP A 187 20.63 12.71 -8.66
CA ASP A 187 19.99 11.40 -8.52
C ASP A 187 19.73 11.02 -7.07
N TRP A 188 20.67 11.33 -6.17
CA TRP A 188 20.43 11.20 -4.74
C TRP A 188 19.24 12.04 -4.27
N ASN A 189 19.13 13.29 -4.72
CA ASN A 189 18.01 14.14 -4.37
C ASN A 189 16.69 13.63 -4.96
N THR A 190 16.69 13.13 -6.19
CA THR A 190 15.54 12.47 -6.82
C THR A 190 15.10 11.26 -6.00
N PHE A 191 16.03 10.38 -5.64
CA PHE A 191 15.74 9.23 -4.77
C PHE A 191 15.20 9.67 -3.41
N ARG A 192 15.79 10.68 -2.79
CA ARG A 192 15.30 11.20 -1.50
C ARG A 192 13.89 11.75 -1.62
N ASN A 193 13.60 12.54 -2.65
CA ASN A 193 12.25 13.04 -2.89
C ASN A 193 11.27 11.89 -3.15
N TRP A 194 11.70 10.86 -3.91
CA TRP A 194 10.91 9.65 -4.11
C TRP A 194 10.55 9.01 -2.77
N GLU A 195 11.53 8.70 -1.93
CA GLU A 195 11.30 8.11 -0.62
C GLU A 195 10.43 8.98 0.29
N ASP A 196 10.64 10.28 0.22
CA ASP A 196 9.95 11.25 1.05
C ASP A 196 8.46 11.41 0.72
N THR A 197 8.08 11.14 -0.53
CA THR A 197 6.71 11.23 -1.07
C THR A 197 6.00 9.87 -1.14
N GLN A 198 6.60 8.80 -0.58
CA GLN A 198 6.00 7.45 -0.54
C GLN A 198 4.57 7.42 0.06
N PRO A 199 4.29 8.08 1.21
CA PRO A 199 2.93 8.09 1.76
C PRO A 199 1.92 8.74 0.81
N GLU A 200 2.30 9.85 0.19
CA GLU A 200 1.47 10.58 -0.76
C GLU A 200 1.19 9.73 -2.01
N ARG A 201 2.21 9.08 -2.57
CA ARG A 201 2.06 8.16 -3.71
C ARG A 201 1.17 6.98 -3.38
N THR A 202 1.30 6.41 -2.18
CA THR A 202 0.47 5.27 -1.75
C THR A 202 -1.01 5.65 -1.73
N ASN A 203 -1.34 6.79 -1.12
CA ASN A 203 -2.72 7.30 -1.07
C ASN A 203 -3.23 7.69 -2.46
N TYR A 204 -2.39 8.32 -3.28
CA TYR A 204 -2.76 8.71 -4.64
C TYR A 204 -3.01 7.49 -5.54
N ASN A 205 -2.18 6.46 -5.46
CA ASN A 205 -2.37 5.22 -6.22
C ASN A 205 -3.61 4.45 -5.77
N THR A 206 -3.92 4.48 -4.47
CA THR A 206 -5.10 3.80 -3.92
C THR A 206 -6.40 4.49 -4.34
N LEU A 207 -6.42 5.83 -4.36
CA LEU A 207 -7.64 6.59 -4.53
C LEU A 207 -7.54 7.65 -5.64
N GLY A 208 -6.53 8.53 -5.54
CA GLY A 208 -6.34 9.69 -6.40
C GLY A 208 -6.38 9.36 -7.90
N ARG A 209 -5.60 8.37 -8.36
CA ARG A 209 -5.57 7.98 -9.79
C ARG A 209 -6.97 7.67 -10.34
N SER A 210 -7.80 6.99 -9.57
CA SER A 210 -9.15 6.64 -9.99
C SER A 210 -10.07 7.87 -10.04
N LEU A 211 -9.98 8.76 -9.05
CA LEU A 211 -10.80 9.98 -8.97
C LEU A 211 -10.46 10.95 -10.10
N PHE A 212 -9.17 11.20 -10.33
CA PHE A 212 -8.71 12.08 -11.42
C PHE A 212 -8.94 11.45 -12.80
N GLY A 213 -8.85 10.12 -12.93
CA GLY A 213 -9.24 9.44 -14.18
C GLY A 213 -10.73 9.58 -14.48
N ALA A 214 -11.59 9.52 -13.47
CA ALA A 214 -13.04 9.59 -13.61
C ALA A 214 -13.58 11.02 -13.84
N SER A 215 -12.81 12.06 -13.53
CA SER A 215 -13.24 13.47 -13.67
C SER A 215 -13.26 13.98 -15.11
N GLY A 216 -12.79 13.18 -16.08
CA GLY A 216 -12.64 13.58 -17.47
C GLY A 216 -11.44 14.49 -17.73
N GLU A 217 -10.67 14.84 -16.70
CA GLU A 217 -9.48 15.70 -16.78
C GLU A 217 -8.38 15.17 -15.84
N PRO A 218 -7.72 14.05 -16.21
CA PRO A 218 -6.67 13.45 -15.39
C PRO A 218 -5.50 14.41 -15.20
N LEU A 219 -4.74 14.21 -14.12
CA LEU A 219 -3.48 14.94 -13.95
C LEU A 219 -2.50 14.49 -15.03
N SER A 220 -1.76 15.45 -15.60
CA SER A 220 -0.54 15.12 -16.33
C SER A 220 0.52 14.60 -15.35
N SER A 221 1.51 13.85 -15.85
CA SER A 221 2.60 13.33 -15.00
C SER A 221 3.34 14.44 -14.22
N SER A 222 3.51 15.61 -14.84
CA SER A 222 4.13 16.77 -14.18
C SER A 222 3.25 17.32 -13.05
N GLN A 223 1.94 17.46 -13.28
CA GLN A 223 1.00 17.91 -12.24
C GLN A 223 0.89 16.91 -11.09
N GLU A 224 0.88 15.61 -11.38
CA GLU A 224 0.92 14.57 -10.35
C GLU A 224 2.16 14.70 -9.47
N GLN A 225 3.36 14.81 -10.07
CA GLN A 225 4.61 14.98 -9.32
C GLN A 225 4.63 16.26 -8.49
N GLN A 226 4.13 17.38 -9.04
CA GLN A 226 4.01 18.65 -8.30
C GLN A 226 3.05 18.52 -7.12
N LEU A 227 1.90 17.88 -7.32
CA LEU A 227 0.93 17.67 -6.26
C LEU A 227 1.49 16.78 -5.14
N LEU A 228 2.10 15.64 -5.47
CA LEU A 228 2.68 14.73 -4.49
C LEU A 228 3.80 15.40 -3.69
N SER A 229 4.65 16.18 -4.35
CA SER A 229 5.72 16.93 -3.69
C SER A 229 5.16 18.01 -2.76
N LEU A 230 4.14 18.76 -3.20
CA LEU A 230 3.44 19.75 -2.37
C LEU A 230 2.81 19.11 -1.13
N MET A 231 2.14 17.96 -1.29
CA MET A 231 1.53 17.24 -0.17
C MET A 231 2.59 16.80 0.86
N ALA A 232 3.73 16.28 0.40
CA ALA A 232 4.82 15.88 1.29
C ALA A 232 5.49 17.09 1.98
N GLU A 233 5.65 18.21 1.27
CA GLU A 233 6.14 19.48 1.83
C GLU A 233 5.23 19.94 2.98
N VAL A 234 3.92 19.98 2.75
CA VAL A 234 2.94 20.42 3.75
C VAL A 234 2.91 19.47 4.96
N ARG A 235 2.99 18.15 4.75
CA ARG A 235 3.07 17.18 5.85
C ARG A 235 4.30 17.39 6.74
N LYS A 236 5.43 17.78 6.15
CA LYS A 236 6.71 18.00 6.85
C LYS A 236 6.86 19.39 7.43
N SER A 237 5.88 20.26 7.22
CA SER A 237 5.89 21.63 7.73
C SER A 237 6.08 21.63 9.26
N PRO A 238 6.88 22.55 9.82
CA PRO A 238 7.09 22.66 11.27
C PRO A 238 5.80 22.99 12.05
N TYR A 239 4.75 23.41 11.34
CA TYR A 239 3.42 23.66 11.89
C TYR A 239 2.51 22.41 11.90
N SER A 240 2.99 21.27 11.40
CA SER A 240 2.27 20.01 11.57
C SER A 240 2.43 19.55 13.02
N VAL A 241 1.32 19.32 13.73
CA VAL A 241 1.38 18.37 14.84
C VAL A 241 1.95 17.07 14.26
N GLY A 242 3.00 16.53 14.89
CA GLY A 242 3.73 15.38 14.37
C GLY A 242 2.85 14.15 14.14
N GLY A 243 3.43 13.03 13.73
CA GLY A 243 2.66 11.80 13.54
C GLY A 243 2.00 11.33 14.85
N LEU A 244 1.09 10.36 14.75
CA LEU A 244 0.44 9.77 15.94
C LEU A 244 1.43 9.33 17.03
N ASN A 245 2.59 8.82 16.63
CA ASN A 245 3.64 8.43 17.59
C ASN A 245 4.20 9.63 18.36
N ASP A 246 4.31 10.80 17.73
CA ASP A 246 4.77 12.02 18.39
C ASP A 246 3.74 12.51 19.42
N GLN A 247 2.46 12.24 19.17
CA GLN A 247 1.34 12.63 20.04
C GLN A 247 1.05 11.62 21.15
N THR A 248 1.34 10.34 20.93
CA THR A 248 1.00 9.25 21.86
C THR A 248 2.20 8.64 22.58
N GLY A 249 3.43 8.99 22.19
CA GLY A 249 4.65 8.51 22.85
C GLY A 249 4.82 6.98 22.81
N ALA A 250 4.20 6.31 21.84
CA ALA A 250 4.07 4.85 21.73
C ALA A 250 3.25 4.18 22.85
N ASP A 251 2.50 4.94 23.67
CA ASP A 251 1.51 4.42 24.60
C ASP A 251 0.15 4.29 23.89
N PRO A 252 -0.32 3.05 23.64
CA PRO A 252 -1.59 2.82 22.94
C PRO A 252 -2.82 3.42 23.66
N ASN A 253 -2.74 3.60 24.98
CA ASN A 253 -3.85 4.15 25.76
C ASN A 253 -4.00 5.67 25.58
N GLN A 254 -2.99 6.35 25.02
CA GLN A 254 -3.04 7.78 24.74
C GLN A 254 -3.77 8.13 23.44
N LEU A 255 -4.17 7.13 22.64
CA LEU A 255 -5.03 7.34 21.48
C LEU A 255 -6.49 7.62 21.93
N THR A 256 -6.72 8.85 22.40
CA THR A 256 -8.03 9.33 22.85
C THR A 256 -8.82 9.99 21.71
N ASP A 257 -10.11 10.23 21.90
CA ASP A 257 -10.93 10.98 20.91
C ASP A 257 -10.40 12.40 20.68
N GLN A 258 -9.86 13.02 21.73
CA GLN A 258 -9.26 14.35 21.63
C GLN A 258 -8.01 14.34 20.74
N VAL A 259 -7.13 13.35 20.90
CA VAL A 259 -5.93 13.19 20.07
C VAL A 259 -6.32 12.92 18.61
N ILE A 260 -7.32 12.05 18.39
CA ILE A 260 -7.84 11.80 17.05
C ILE A 260 -8.37 13.10 16.43
N GLU A 261 -9.18 13.87 17.14
CA GLU A 261 -9.76 15.10 16.59
C GLU A 261 -8.69 16.18 16.32
N GLN A 262 -7.68 16.31 17.19
CA GLN A 262 -6.52 17.19 16.93
C GLN A 262 -5.78 16.78 15.66
N GLN A 263 -5.55 15.48 15.46
CA GLN A 263 -4.93 14.96 14.25
C GLN A 263 -5.77 15.27 12.99
N ILE A 264 -7.10 15.15 13.07
CA ILE A 264 -7.98 15.45 11.93
C ILE A 264 -8.03 16.96 11.63
N GLN A 265 -8.05 17.82 12.64
CA GLN A 265 -7.98 19.26 12.46
C GLN A 265 -6.68 19.69 11.76
N GLN A 266 -5.57 19.04 12.09
CA GLN A 266 -4.32 19.26 11.36
C GLN A 266 -4.40 18.83 9.90
N ILE A 267 -4.95 17.65 9.64
CA ILE A 267 -5.16 17.18 8.26
C ILE A 267 -6.02 18.18 7.48
N GLU A 268 -7.06 18.71 8.10
CA GLU A 268 -7.90 19.73 7.48
C GLU A 268 -7.13 21.03 7.18
N SER A 269 -6.33 21.51 8.12
CA SER A 269 -5.45 22.67 7.91
C SER A 269 -4.48 22.44 6.74
N ASN A 270 -3.82 21.27 6.73
CA ASN A 270 -2.91 20.87 5.67
C ASN A 270 -3.63 20.80 4.31
N ASN A 271 -4.83 20.22 4.28
CA ASN A 271 -5.64 20.12 3.07
C ASN A 271 -5.99 21.49 2.48
N ARG A 272 -6.29 22.49 3.31
CA ARG A 272 -6.54 23.87 2.85
C ARG A 272 -5.31 24.47 2.20
N ILE A 273 -4.13 24.32 2.82
CA ILE A 273 -2.85 24.80 2.26
C ILE A 273 -2.54 24.12 0.92
N ILE A 274 -2.77 22.80 0.83
CA ILE A 274 -2.57 22.03 -0.40
C ILE A 274 -3.51 22.53 -1.50
N ALA A 275 -4.80 22.69 -1.21
CA ALA A 275 -5.80 23.14 -2.17
C ALA A 275 -5.49 24.56 -2.70
N GLU A 276 -5.12 25.48 -1.81
CA GLU A 276 -4.74 26.86 -2.17
C GLU A 276 -3.49 26.88 -3.04
N ARG A 277 -2.40 26.20 -2.64
CA ARG A 277 -1.15 26.21 -3.41
C ARG A 277 -1.27 25.49 -4.76
N ALA A 278 -2.14 24.50 -4.84
CA ALA A 278 -2.42 23.77 -6.07
C ALA A 278 -3.13 24.63 -7.14
N GLU A 279 -3.70 25.80 -6.78
CA GLU A 279 -4.29 26.74 -7.74
C GLU A 279 -3.33 27.19 -8.83
N SER A 280 -2.04 27.25 -8.52
CA SER A 280 -1.00 27.71 -9.44
C SER A 280 -0.72 26.75 -10.60
N PHE A 281 -1.09 25.46 -10.48
CA PHE A 281 -0.78 24.44 -11.49
C PHE A 281 -1.92 23.47 -11.84
N LEU A 282 -3.07 23.53 -11.14
CA LEU A 282 -4.26 22.73 -11.45
C LEU A 282 -5.37 23.58 -12.06
N THR A 283 -6.08 23.00 -13.03
CA THR A 283 -7.29 23.60 -13.62
C THR A 283 -8.45 23.60 -12.60
N PRO A 284 -9.48 24.45 -12.78
CA PRO A 284 -10.60 24.51 -11.84
C PRO A 284 -11.28 23.15 -11.57
N ASN A 285 -11.45 22.31 -12.60
CA ASN A 285 -12.07 21.00 -12.46
C ASN A 285 -11.13 19.97 -11.82
N GLN A 286 -9.82 20.01 -12.12
CA GLN A 286 -8.81 19.26 -11.35
C GLN A 286 -8.80 19.65 -9.87
N ARG A 287 -9.01 20.93 -9.53
CA ARG A 287 -9.09 21.39 -8.12
C ARG A 287 -10.33 20.89 -7.40
N GLN A 288 -11.47 20.84 -8.08
CA GLN A 288 -12.68 20.21 -7.52
C GLN A 288 -12.43 18.72 -7.21
N THR A 289 -11.73 18.03 -8.10
CA THR A 289 -11.33 16.63 -7.90
C THR A 289 -10.33 16.48 -6.75
N LEU A 290 -9.36 17.41 -6.64
CA LEU A 290 -8.41 17.46 -5.54
C LEU A 290 -9.12 17.59 -4.18
N ASN A 291 -10.07 18.53 -4.06
CA ASN A 291 -10.83 18.70 -2.81
C ASN A 291 -11.57 17.41 -2.43
N SER A 292 -12.18 16.75 -3.41
CA SER A 292 -12.86 15.46 -3.21
C SER A 292 -11.90 14.35 -2.75
N TYR A 293 -10.69 14.30 -3.33
CA TYR A 293 -9.64 13.38 -2.92
C TYR A 293 -9.17 13.65 -1.48
N LEU A 294 -8.86 14.91 -1.15
CA LEU A 294 -8.40 15.31 0.18
C LEU A 294 -9.43 15.02 1.28
N ASP A 295 -10.72 15.25 1.00
CA ASP A 295 -11.81 14.92 1.93
C ASP A 295 -11.96 13.42 2.17
N GLN A 296 -11.82 12.61 1.11
CA GLN A 296 -11.86 11.15 1.24
C GLN A 296 -10.66 10.61 2.03
N VAL A 297 -9.45 11.10 1.76
CA VAL A 297 -8.25 10.73 2.55
C VAL A 297 -8.42 11.10 4.03
N LYS A 298 -8.99 12.28 4.33
CA LYS A 298 -9.30 12.72 5.70
C LYS A 298 -10.33 11.79 6.37
N ALA A 299 -11.40 11.42 5.67
CA ALA A 299 -12.41 10.50 6.18
C ALA A 299 -11.83 9.10 6.47
N MET A 300 -11.02 8.58 5.54
CA MET A 300 -10.30 7.31 5.73
C MET A 300 -9.35 7.38 6.93
N SER A 301 -8.61 8.49 7.08
CA SER A 301 -7.72 8.71 8.23
C SER A 301 -8.51 8.66 9.54
N ARG A 302 -9.62 9.39 9.65
CA ARG A 302 -10.49 9.36 10.85
C ARG A 302 -11.01 7.95 11.14
N SER A 303 -11.47 7.23 10.13
CA SER A 303 -11.94 5.86 10.28
C SER A 303 -10.83 4.93 10.77
N SER A 304 -9.64 4.99 10.15
CA SER A 304 -8.49 4.15 10.52
C SER A 304 -8.03 4.40 11.96
N LEU A 305 -8.05 5.64 12.42
CA LEU A 305 -7.73 6.02 13.79
C LEU A 305 -8.76 5.49 14.79
N GLY A 306 -10.05 5.60 14.47
CA GLY A 306 -11.13 5.07 15.29
C GLY A 306 -11.07 3.55 15.43
N VAL A 307 -10.80 2.83 14.34
CA VAL A 307 -10.58 1.38 14.35
C VAL A 307 -9.34 1.02 15.18
N SER A 308 -8.23 1.74 14.99
CA SER A 308 -7.01 1.52 15.76
C SER A 308 -7.25 1.68 17.26
N LYS A 309 -7.95 2.75 17.66
CA LYS A 309 -8.36 2.97 19.06
C LYS A 309 -9.19 1.79 19.59
N MET A 310 -10.19 1.35 18.83
CA MET A 310 -11.06 0.23 19.24
C MET A 310 -10.26 -1.07 19.43
N ILE A 311 -9.34 -1.39 18.52
CA ILE A 311 -8.48 -2.59 18.62
C ILE A 311 -7.58 -2.50 19.85
N LEU A 312 -6.94 -1.36 20.07
CA LEU A 312 -6.03 -1.17 21.20
C LEU A 312 -6.77 -1.24 22.54
N GLN A 313 -7.95 -0.63 22.64
CA GLN A 313 -8.73 -0.61 23.88
C GLN A 313 -9.45 -1.94 24.17
N SER A 314 -9.85 -2.70 23.14
CA SER A 314 -10.41 -4.04 23.33
C SER A 314 -9.36 -5.09 23.74
N GLY A 315 -8.08 -4.87 23.40
CA GLY A 315 -6.95 -5.70 23.82
C GLY A 315 -6.48 -5.46 25.26
N SER A 316 -6.67 -4.27 25.81
CA SER A 316 -6.30 -3.91 27.19
C SER A 316 -7.30 -4.37 28.27
N GLY A 317 -8.41 -5.02 27.86
CA GLY A 317 -9.49 -5.45 28.74
C GLY A 317 -9.41 -6.89 29.27
N LYS A 318 -8.23 -7.51 29.26
CA LYS A 318 -7.98 -8.84 29.86
C LYS A 318 -6.81 -8.80 30.82
#